data_AF-A0A353D441-F1
#
_entry.id   AF-A0A353D441-F1
#
_cell.length_a   1.000
_cell.length_b   1.000
_cell.length_c   1.000
_cell.angle_alpha   90.00
_cell.angle_beta   90.00
_cell.angle_gamma   90.00
#
_symmetry.space_group_name_H-M   'P 1'
#
loop_
_entity.id
_entity.type
_entity.pdbx_description
1 polymer ?
#
loop_
_entity_poly.entity_id
_entity_poly.type
_entity_poly.pdbx_seq_one_letter_code
_entity_poly.pdbx_strand_id
1 'polypeptide(L)'
;MSRTANSAEKQQPSLKRALSLPLVTFYGLGNILGAGIYVLIGKVVAYAGIFAPVSFLVAALLACLSAFAYAELAARFPLSAGEAVYVQEGIGIRSVSALVGLLIILAGIVSAATILRGFTGYLQVFLPVHDAASLLVLVILLGGLAAWGISESVLVAAFITVIEIIGLLLIIGIAAPELALAQPVASDFSPLLEIGTWQGIFVGGFLAFYAFIGFEDMVNVAEEVQHPRRNLPRAILIALAVSSLLYFLVALAAVSSVPGEQLAASDAPLAFMYAYVTGREPVLITIISMFAVINGALIQIIMASRVCYGMSRKRWLPAVFAKVHTVTRTPVIATLSVALLVLIMALWLPLETLAKATSYFLLVVFSLINLSLWRLKRLGSHPAGVICVPYWVPITGFFASTIFVGIQLFLDLMA
;
A
#
# COMPACT_ATOMS: atom_id res chain seq x y z
N MET A 1 -15.03 44.09 -42.68
CA MET A 1 -13.75 43.46 -42.30
C MET A 1 -13.68 43.34 -40.78
N SER A 2 -14.06 42.20 -40.21
CA SER A 2 -13.59 41.75 -38.88
C SER A 2 -13.66 40.23 -38.85
N ARG A 3 -12.50 39.59 -39.02
CA ARG A 3 -12.33 38.16 -38.83
C ARG A 3 -12.29 37.90 -37.32
N THR A 4 -13.36 37.35 -36.75
CA THR A 4 -13.31 36.66 -35.45
C THR A 4 -12.61 35.32 -35.68
N ALA A 5 -11.31 35.28 -35.40
CA ALA A 5 -10.56 34.04 -35.29
C ALA A 5 -11.05 33.29 -34.05
N ASN A 6 -11.91 32.30 -34.28
CA ASN A 6 -12.32 31.34 -33.26
C ASN A 6 -11.12 30.41 -33.02
N SER A 7 -10.34 30.68 -31.98
CA SER A 7 -9.27 29.80 -31.52
C SER A 7 -9.90 28.51 -30.99
N ALA A 8 -9.90 27.47 -31.82
CA ALA A 8 -10.19 26.11 -31.41
C ALA A 8 -9.13 25.67 -30.39
N GLU A 9 -9.44 25.80 -29.09
CA GLU A 9 -8.77 25.04 -28.04
C GLU A 9 -8.90 23.56 -28.40
N LYS A 10 -7.78 22.96 -28.82
CA LYS A 10 -7.65 21.51 -28.94
C LYS A 10 -7.94 20.91 -27.56
N GLN A 11 -9.17 20.46 -27.33
CA GLN A 11 -9.51 19.62 -26.19
C GLN A 11 -8.56 18.42 -26.23
N GLN A 12 -7.69 18.32 -25.22
CA GLN A 12 -6.81 17.19 -25.07
C GLN A 12 -7.66 15.91 -25.00
N PRO A 13 -7.27 14.83 -25.67
CA PRO A 13 -8.02 13.58 -25.62
C PRO A 13 -8.12 13.11 -24.15
N SER A 14 -9.34 12.96 -23.65
CA SER A 14 -9.60 12.46 -22.29
C SER A 14 -9.43 10.94 -22.22
N LEU A 15 -8.95 10.42 -21.10
CA LEU A 15 -8.84 8.97 -20.86
C LEU A 15 -10.20 8.28 -20.98
N LYS A 16 -10.20 7.04 -21.48
CA LYS A 16 -11.42 6.25 -21.63
C LYS A 16 -11.84 5.73 -20.25
N ARG A 17 -13.08 6.06 -19.85
CA ARG A 17 -13.68 5.54 -18.61
C ARG A 17 -14.09 4.07 -18.76
N ALA A 18 -13.16 3.17 -18.53
CA ALA A 18 -13.34 1.73 -18.72
C ALA A 18 -13.51 0.95 -17.41
N LEU A 19 -13.09 1.51 -16.27
CA LEU A 19 -13.01 0.76 -15.01
C LEU A 19 -14.35 0.78 -14.26
N SER A 20 -14.99 -0.39 -14.15
CA SER A 20 -16.20 -0.59 -13.36
C SER A 20 -15.87 -0.69 -11.86
N LEU A 21 -16.89 -0.54 -10.99
CA LEU A 21 -16.73 -0.65 -9.53
C LEU A 21 -16.03 -1.96 -9.09
N PRO A 22 -16.42 -3.16 -9.56
CA PRO A 22 -15.74 -4.40 -9.18
C PRO A 22 -14.28 -4.39 -9.61
N LEU A 23 -13.99 -3.93 -10.83
CA LEU A 23 -12.64 -3.94 -11.39
C LEU A 23 -11.70 -3.03 -10.60
N VAL A 24 -12.12 -1.81 -10.30
CA VAL A 24 -11.32 -0.89 -9.47
C VAL A 24 -11.22 -1.39 -8.02
N THR A 25 -12.20 -2.14 -7.51
CA THR A 25 -12.14 -2.73 -6.16
C THR A 25 -11.11 -3.86 -6.09
N PHE A 26 -11.09 -4.76 -7.07
CA PHE A 26 -10.05 -5.80 -7.16
C PHE A 26 -8.67 -5.22 -7.42
N TYR A 27 -8.57 -4.15 -8.22
CA TYR A 27 -7.32 -3.41 -8.37
C TYR A 27 -6.84 -2.84 -7.02
N GLY A 28 -7.71 -2.14 -6.30
CA GLY A 28 -7.40 -1.61 -4.97
C GLY A 28 -7.02 -2.70 -3.97
N LEU A 29 -7.74 -3.83 -3.98
CA LEU A 29 -7.38 -4.98 -3.16
C LEU A 29 -6.00 -5.51 -3.51
N GLY A 30 -5.66 -5.67 -4.79
CA GLY A 30 -4.34 -6.17 -5.21
C GLY A 30 -3.19 -5.20 -4.90
N ASN A 31 -3.49 -3.91 -4.73
CA ASN A 31 -2.48 -2.95 -4.26
C ASN A 31 -2.23 -3.08 -2.76
N ILE A 32 -3.27 -3.44 -1.99
CA ILE A 32 -3.19 -3.65 -0.54
C ILE A 32 -2.57 -5.03 -0.25
N LEU A 33 -3.09 -6.08 -0.89
CA LEU A 33 -2.65 -7.46 -0.77
C LEU A 33 -1.26 -7.60 -1.40
N GLY A 34 -0.27 -8.04 -0.61
CA GLY A 34 1.09 -8.17 -1.09
C GLY A 34 2.07 -8.47 0.02
N ALA A 35 3.29 -7.93 -0.08
CA ALA A 35 4.37 -8.21 0.87
C ALA A 35 3.98 -7.92 2.33
N GLY A 36 3.03 -7.01 2.58
CA GLY A 36 2.51 -6.72 3.91
C GLY A 36 1.96 -7.93 4.66
N ILE A 37 1.06 -8.71 4.07
CA ILE A 37 0.54 -9.90 4.75
C ILE A 37 1.38 -11.15 4.47
N TYR A 38 1.91 -11.28 3.24
CA TYR A 38 2.65 -12.47 2.85
C TYR A 38 4.01 -12.56 3.56
N VAL A 39 4.68 -11.44 3.77
CA VAL A 39 6.05 -11.42 4.28
C VAL A 39 6.12 -10.87 5.70
N LEU A 40 5.45 -9.75 5.98
CA LEU A 40 5.61 -9.05 7.25
C LEU A 40 4.84 -9.67 8.41
N ILE A 41 3.90 -10.60 8.17
CA ILE A 41 3.14 -11.27 9.24
C ILE A 41 4.06 -11.89 10.29
N GLY A 42 5.14 -12.56 9.87
CA GLY A 42 6.12 -13.15 10.79
C GLY A 42 6.80 -12.11 11.67
N LYS A 43 7.17 -10.96 11.10
CA LYS A 43 7.76 -9.84 11.85
C LYS A 43 6.76 -9.17 12.79
N VAL A 44 5.49 -9.03 12.40
CA VAL A 44 4.44 -8.53 13.29
C VAL A 44 4.25 -9.48 14.48
N VAL A 45 4.27 -10.80 14.24
CA VAL A 45 4.23 -11.81 15.31
C VAL A 45 5.46 -11.74 16.20
N ALA A 46 6.63 -11.39 15.69
CA ALA A 46 7.82 -11.18 16.51
C ALA A 46 7.65 -10.08 17.57
N TYR A 47 6.90 -9.00 17.25
CA TYR A 47 6.64 -7.89 18.19
C TYR A 47 5.41 -8.11 19.07
N ALA A 48 4.32 -8.63 18.50
CA ALA A 48 3.02 -8.71 19.16
C ALA A 48 2.66 -10.11 19.66
N GLY A 49 3.43 -11.13 19.29
CA GLY A 49 3.15 -12.53 19.62
C GLY A 49 1.76 -12.96 19.18
N ILE A 50 1.02 -13.60 20.09
CA ILE A 50 -0.37 -14.03 19.88
C ILE A 50 -1.33 -12.85 19.62
N PHE A 51 -0.95 -11.62 19.98
CA PHE A 51 -1.73 -10.40 19.75
C PHE A 51 -1.46 -9.75 18.39
N ALA A 52 -0.74 -10.41 17.48
CA ALA A 52 -0.61 -9.96 16.09
C ALA A 52 -1.95 -9.64 15.40
N PRO A 53 -3.04 -10.42 15.57
CA PRO A 53 -4.35 -10.06 15.00
C PRO A 53 -4.86 -8.71 15.50
N VAL A 54 -4.62 -8.38 16.78
CA VAL A 54 -4.98 -7.07 17.36
C VAL A 54 -4.14 -5.96 16.72
N SER A 55 -2.86 -6.22 16.46
CA SER A 55 -1.98 -5.26 15.75
C SER A 55 -2.51 -4.92 14.35
N PHE A 56 -3.00 -5.92 13.61
CA PHE A 56 -3.66 -5.69 12.31
C PHE A 56 -4.96 -4.90 12.44
N LEU A 57 -5.75 -5.10 13.52
CA LEU A 57 -6.94 -4.28 13.77
C LEU A 57 -6.60 -2.82 14.10
N VAL A 58 -5.55 -2.58 14.88
CA VAL A 58 -5.06 -1.22 15.18
C VAL A 58 -4.61 -0.52 13.89
N ALA A 59 -3.84 -1.22 13.05
CA ALA A 59 -3.43 -0.75 11.74
C ALA A 59 -4.63 -0.46 10.81
N ALA A 60 -5.62 -1.37 10.76
CA ALA A 60 -6.84 -1.21 9.99
C ALA A 60 -7.66 0.01 10.43
N LEU A 61 -7.78 0.23 11.75
CA LEU A 61 -8.50 1.37 12.31
C LEU A 61 -7.84 2.70 11.88
N LEU A 62 -6.51 2.75 11.94
CA LEU A 62 -5.74 3.92 11.52
C LEU A 62 -5.89 4.19 10.02
N ALA A 63 -5.79 3.15 9.20
CA ALA A 63 -6.03 3.24 7.75
C ALA A 63 -7.47 3.67 7.44
N CYS A 64 -8.46 3.17 8.19
CA CYS A 64 -9.89 3.44 7.99
C CYS A 64 -10.25 4.92 8.15
N LEU A 65 -9.71 5.60 9.16
CA LEU A 65 -9.92 7.04 9.34
C LEU A 65 -9.46 7.83 8.11
N SER A 66 -8.30 7.47 7.56
CA SER A 66 -7.74 8.10 6.37
C SER A 66 -8.49 7.69 5.10
N ALA A 67 -8.89 6.43 4.97
CA ALA A 67 -9.66 5.95 3.82
C ALA A 67 -11.01 6.65 3.67
N PHE A 68 -11.68 7.01 4.77
CA PHE A 68 -12.86 7.86 4.73
C PHE A 68 -12.56 9.27 4.19
N ALA A 69 -11.43 9.86 4.58
CA ALA A 69 -11.01 11.15 4.05
C ALA A 69 -10.69 11.07 2.55
N TYR A 70 -9.96 10.02 2.13
CA TYR A 70 -9.69 9.73 0.72
C TYR A 70 -10.97 9.51 -0.07
N ALA A 71 -11.93 8.75 0.46
CA ALA A 71 -13.21 8.48 -0.18
C ALA A 71 -14.00 9.78 -0.48
N GLU A 72 -14.04 10.72 0.46
CA GLU A 72 -14.67 12.02 0.23
C GLU A 72 -13.86 12.91 -0.73
N LEU A 73 -12.54 13.00 -0.55
CA LEU A 73 -11.68 13.83 -1.41
C LEU A 73 -11.66 13.35 -2.86
N ALA A 74 -11.60 12.03 -3.08
CA ALA A 74 -11.66 11.42 -4.41
C ALA A 74 -13.00 11.66 -5.11
N ALA A 75 -14.09 11.76 -4.35
CA ALA A 75 -15.38 12.16 -4.91
C ALA A 75 -15.48 13.65 -5.23
N ARG A 76 -14.84 14.51 -4.42
CA ARG A 76 -14.76 15.96 -4.65
C ARG A 76 -13.89 16.30 -5.86
N PHE A 77 -12.73 15.66 -5.96
CA PHE A 77 -11.68 15.94 -6.95
C PHE A 77 -11.24 14.64 -7.65
N PRO A 78 -12.04 14.07 -8.56
CA PRO A 78 -11.71 12.83 -9.27
C PRO A 78 -10.66 13.06 -10.37
N LEU A 79 -9.46 13.44 -9.97
CA LEU A 79 -8.32 13.76 -10.83
C LEU A 79 -7.17 12.80 -10.52
N SER A 80 -6.38 12.46 -11.54
CA SER A 80 -5.14 11.69 -11.38
C SER A 80 -4.09 12.47 -10.55
N ALA A 81 -3.21 11.78 -9.83
CA ALA A 81 -2.27 12.35 -8.83
C ALA A 81 -2.98 13.00 -7.63
N GLY A 82 -3.92 12.25 -7.04
CA GLY A 82 -4.91 12.76 -6.11
C GLY A 82 -4.31 13.38 -4.84
N GLU A 83 -3.29 12.81 -4.23
CA GLU A 83 -2.81 13.22 -2.91
C GLU A 83 -2.24 14.65 -2.91
N ALA A 84 -1.34 14.93 -3.86
CA ALA A 84 -0.75 16.26 -3.98
C ALA A 84 -1.82 17.31 -4.35
N VAL A 85 -2.82 16.91 -5.14
CA VAL A 85 -3.97 17.75 -5.50
C VAL A 85 -4.85 18.01 -4.28
N TYR A 86 -5.20 16.99 -3.49
CA TYR A 86 -6.03 17.15 -2.29
C TYR A 86 -5.36 18.07 -1.27
N VAL A 87 -4.04 17.95 -1.11
CA VAL A 87 -3.27 18.85 -0.26
C VAL A 87 -3.24 20.27 -0.80
N GLN A 88 -3.09 20.43 -2.11
CA GLN A 88 -3.14 21.75 -2.73
C GLN A 88 -4.53 22.41 -2.57
N GLU A 89 -5.62 21.66 -2.79
CA GLU A 89 -6.99 22.17 -2.68
C GLU A 89 -7.36 22.47 -1.22
N GLY A 90 -6.93 21.64 -0.26
CA GLY A 90 -7.28 21.83 1.14
C GLY A 90 -6.38 22.82 1.89
N ILE A 91 -5.06 22.79 1.69
CA ILE A 91 -4.11 23.63 2.42
C ILE A 91 -3.75 24.90 1.62
N GLY A 92 -3.76 24.84 0.28
CA GLY A 92 -3.44 25.98 -0.57
C GLY A 92 -1.95 26.33 -0.68
N ILE A 93 -1.07 25.62 0.04
CA ILE A 93 0.37 25.92 0.08
C ILE A 93 1.12 25.00 -0.88
N ARG A 94 1.70 25.60 -1.93
CA ARG A 94 2.39 24.88 -3.02
C ARG A 94 3.57 24.04 -2.52
N SER A 95 4.33 24.52 -1.54
CA SER A 95 5.46 23.77 -0.97
C SER A 95 5.01 22.53 -0.20
N VAL A 96 3.86 22.57 0.48
CA VAL A 96 3.30 21.41 1.20
C VAL A 96 2.80 20.36 0.21
N SER A 97 2.15 20.77 -0.88
CA SER A 97 1.78 19.86 -1.98
C SER A 97 3.01 19.21 -2.63
N ALA A 98 4.09 19.97 -2.83
CA ALA A 98 5.35 19.44 -3.35
C ALA A 98 6.02 18.46 -2.37
N LEU A 99 5.98 18.74 -1.07
CA LEU A 99 6.47 17.84 -0.03
C LEU A 99 5.71 16.51 -0.05
N VAL A 100 4.38 16.55 -0.17
CA VAL A 100 3.54 15.34 -0.28
C VAL A 100 3.90 14.53 -1.53
N GLY A 101 4.07 15.19 -2.67
CA GLY A 101 4.53 14.51 -3.89
C GLY A 101 5.89 13.82 -3.70
N LEU A 102 6.84 14.47 -3.02
CA LEU A 102 8.15 13.88 -2.72
C LEU A 102 8.04 12.70 -1.75
N LEU A 103 7.22 12.82 -0.70
CA LEU A 103 6.97 11.73 0.26
C LEU A 103 6.35 10.52 -0.42
N ILE A 104 5.47 10.71 -1.41
CA ILE A 104 4.87 9.61 -2.18
C ILE A 104 5.91 8.94 -3.08
N ILE A 105 6.79 9.70 -3.73
CA ILE A 105 7.90 9.13 -4.50
C ILE A 105 8.79 8.29 -3.59
N LEU A 106 9.17 8.82 -2.42
CA LEU A 106 10.00 8.11 -1.45
C LEU A 106 9.29 6.87 -0.91
N ALA A 107 8.00 6.96 -0.57
CA ALA A 107 7.19 5.84 -0.14
C ALA A 107 7.12 4.74 -1.22
N GLY A 108 6.91 5.11 -2.49
CA GLY A 108 6.91 4.15 -3.60
C GLY A 108 8.26 3.47 -3.79
N ILE A 109 9.37 4.21 -3.73
CA ILE A 109 10.74 3.65 -3.82
C ILE A 109 11.01 2.69 -2.67
N VAL A 110 10.76 3.11 -1.43
CA VAL A 110 11.03 2.30 -0.25
C VAL A 110 10.09 1.09 -0.19
N SER A 111 8.82 1.26 -0.54
CA SER A 111 7.85 0.17 -0.61
C SER A 111 8.26 -0.88 -1.65
N ALA A 112 8.64 -0.45 -2.86
CA ALA A 112 9.18 -1.37 -3.87
C ALA A 112 10.40 -2.13 -3.33
N ALA A 113 11.33 -1.47 -2.65
CA ALA A 113 12.47 -2.14 -2.01
C ALA A 113 12.05 -3.16 -0.94
N THR A 114 11.06 -2.84 -0.08
CA THR A 114 10.48 -3.76 0.91
C THR A 114 9.91 -5.01 0.22
N ILE A 115 9.12 -4.81 -0.83
CA ILE A 115 8.47 -5.89 -1.57
C ILE A 115 9.52 -6.82 -2.18
N LEU A 116 10.54 -6.27 -2.84
CA LEU A 116 11.62 -7.07 -3.42
C LEU A 116 12.43 -7.84 -2.39
N ARG A 117 12.65 -7.26 -1.21
CA ARG A 117 13.28 -8.00 -0.09
C ARG A 117 12.42 -9.16 0.39
N GLY A 118 11.10 -9.00 0.39
CA GLY A 118 10.20 -10.10 0.70
C GLY A 118 10.17 -11.18 -0.38
N PHE A 119 10.42 -10.83 -1.65
CA PHE A 119 10.50 -11.80 -2.74
C PHE A 119 11.60 -12.84 -2.53
N THR A 120 12.76 -12.42 -2.01
CA THR A 120 13.93 -13.31 -1.94
C THR A 120 13.67 -14.50 -1.02
N GLY A 121 12.97 -14.29 0.11
CA GLY A 121 12.56 -15.37 1.02
C GLY A 121 11.69 -16.43 0.33
N TYR A 122 10.73 -16.00 -0.49
CA TYR A 122 9.88 -16.91 -1.25
C TYR A 122 10.61 -17.60 -2.41
N LEU A 123 11.52 -16.90 -3.10
CA LEU A 123 12.33 -17.49 -4.17
C LEU A 123 13.24 -18.60 -3.64
N GLN A 124 13.80 -18.41 -2.44
CA GLN A 124 14.68 -19.38 -1.78
C GLN A 124 13.99 -20.71 -1.45
N VAL A 125 12.65 -20.74 -1.35
CA VAL A 125 11.88 -21.98 -1.20
C VAL A 125 12.07 -22.92 -2.40
N PHE A 126 12.28 -22.37 -3.61
CA PHE A 126 12.50 -23.15 -4.83
C PHE A 126 13.97 -23.27 -5.20
N LEU A 127 14.72 -22.18 -5.08
CA LEU A 127 16.07 -22.06 -5.59
C LEU A 127 16.96 -21.39 -4.54
N PRO A 128 17.96 -22.09 -3.97
CA PRO A 128 18.90 -21.48 -3.04
C PRO A 128 19.86 -20.54 -3.80
N VAL A 129 19.44 -19.29 -3.98
CA VAL A 129 20.19 -18.24 -4.68
C VAL A 129 20.59 -17.13 -3.71
N HIS A 130 21.71 -16.48 -4.01
CA HIS A 130 22.21 -15.38 -3.18
C HIS A 130 21.32 -14.13 -3.30
N ASP A 131 20.97 -13.52 -2.16
CA ASP A 131 20.02 -12.40 -2.09
C ASP A 131 20.38 -11.21 -2.98
N ALA A 132 21.66 -10.83 -3.02
CA ALA A 132 22.08 -9.70 -3.83
C ALA A 132 21.87 -9.95 -5.33
N ALA A 133 22.06 -11.20 -5.78
CA ALA A 133 21.89 -11.59 -7.18
C ALA A 133 20.40 -11.64 -7.56
N SER A 134 19.55 -12.19 -6.70
CA SER A 134 18.10 -12.25 -6.95
C SER A 134 17.48 -10.85 -6.99
N LEU A 135 17.86 -9.96 -6.07
CA LEU A 135 17.45 -8.55 -6.08
C LEU A 135 17.91 -7.81 -7.34
N LEU A 136 19.17 -7.98 -7.74
CA LEU A 136 19.71 -7.34 -8.95
C LEU A 136 18.92 -7.75 -10.20
N VAL A 137 18.73 -9.06 -10.40
CA VAL A 137 17.98 -9.60 -11.54
C VAL A 137 16.54 -9.09 -11.53
N LEU A 138 15.89 -9.14 -10.37
CA LEU A 138 14.49 -8.74 -10.24
C LEU A 138 14.30 -7.24 -10.50
N VAL A 139 15.16 -6.38 -9.96
CA VAL A 139 15.09 -4.93 -10.25
C VAL A 139 15.34 -4.63 -11.72
N ILE A 140 16.31 -5.28 -12.35
CA ILE A 140 16.58 -5.08 -13.79
C ILE A 140 15.34 -5.50 -14.61
N LEU A 141 14.74 -6.63 -14.27
CA LEU A 141 13.55 -7.14 -14.94
C LEU A 141 12.36 -6.20 -14.77
N LEU A 142 12.03 -5.81 -13.54
CA LEU A 142 10.90 -4.91 -13.26
C LEU A 142 11.12 -3.50 -13.78
N GLY A 143 12.32 -2.95 -13.62
CA GLY A 143 12.70 -1.66 -14.18
C GLY A 143 12.64 -1.65 -15.70
N GLY A 144 13.05 -2.76 -16.35
CA GLY A 144 12.92 -2.97 -17.78
C GLY A 144 11.46 -3.04 -18.24
N LEU A 145 10.62 -3.82 -17.56
CA LEU A 145 9.18 -3.92 -17.84
C LEU A 145 8.47 -2.56 -17.69
N ALA A 146 8.78 -1.83 -16.60
CA ALA A 146 8.25 -0.49 -16.36
C ALA A 146 8.73 0.52 -17.43
N ALA A 147 10.00 0.46 -17.83
CA ALA A 147 10.57 1.34 -18.85
C ALA A 147 10.02 1.04 -20.25
N TRP A 148 9.78 -0.24 -20.57
CA TRP A 148 9.09 -0.66 -21.80
C TRP A 148 7.67 -0.10 -21.88
N GLY A 149 7.09 0.31 -20.75
CA GLY A 149 5.75 0.88 -20.74
C GLY A 149 4.70 -0.17 -20.97
N ILE A 150 4.94 -1.37 -20.45
CA ILE A 150 3.85 -2.28 -20.12
C ILE A 150 2.97 -1.49 -19.17
N SER A 151 1.93 -0.89 -19.74
CA SER A 151 0.88 -0.25 -18.98
C SER A 151 0.25 -1.40 -18.22
N GLU A 152 0.38 -1.39 -16.90
CA GLU A 152 -0.31 -2.38 -16.11
C GLU A 152 -1.79 -2.36 -16.50
N SER A 153 -2.24 -3.49 -16.99
CA SER A 153 -3.64 -3.68 -17.27
C SER A 153 -4.31 -3.85 -15.93
N VAL A 154 -5.18 -2.90 -15.56
CA VAL A 154 -6.01 -3.00 -14.34
C VAL A 154 -6.76 -4.34 -14.29
N LEU A 155 -7.07 -4.93 -15.45
CA LEU A 155 -7.65 -6.27 -15.56
C LEU A 155 -6.69 -7.38 -15.15
N VAL A 156 -5.42 -7.30 -15.55
CA VAL A 156 -4.40 -8.28 -15.16
C VAL A 156 -4.12 -8.17 -13.66
N ALA A 157 -3.96 -6.94 -13.13
CA ALA A 157 -3.81 -6.72 -11.69
C ALA A 157 -5.00 -7.29 -10.93
N ALA A 158 -6.24 -6.98 -11.33
CA ALA A 158 -7.44 -7.52 -10.71
C ALA A 158 -7.52 -9.07 -10.78
N PHE A 159 -7.05 -9.68 -11.87
CA PHE A 159 -6.98 -11.14 -11.99
C PHE A 159 -5.96 -11.75 -11.03
N ILE A 160 -4.77 -11.15 -10.90
CA ILE A 160 -3.76 -11.55 -9.91
C ILE A 160 -4.33 -11.43 -8.50
N THR A 161 -5.06 -10.35 -8.19
CA THR A 161 -5.74 -10.18 -6.90
C THR A 161 -6.69 -11.33 -6.58
N VAL A 162 -7.44 -11.84 -7.57
CA VAL A 162 -8.35 -12.98 -7.34
C VAL A 162 -7.55 -14.21 -6.92
N ILE A 163 -6.39 -14.45 -7.55
CA ILE A 163 -5.47 -15.55 -7.20
C ILE A 163 -4.90 -15.35 -5.79
N GLU A 164 -4.52 -14.13 -5.43
CA GLU A 164 -4.04 -13.78 -4.08
C GLU A 164 -5.09 -14.06 -3.02
N ILE A 165 -6.33 -13.60 -3.22
CA ILE A 165 -7.45 -13.85 -2.31
C ILE A 165 -7.66 -15.36 -2.14
N ILE A 166 -7.62 -16.13 -3.23
CA ILE A 166 -7.72 -17.60 -3.15
C ILE A 166 -6.58 -18.19 -2.32
N GLY A 167 -5.36 -17.70 -2.48
CA GLY A 167 -4.20 -18.11 -1.68
C GLY A 167 -4.38 -17.82 -0.18
N LEU A 168 -4.86 -16.63 0.17
CA LEU A 168 -5.13 -16.27 1.57
C LEU A 168 -6.30 -17.09 2.16
N LEU A 169 -7.36 -17.31 1.39
CA LEU A 169 -8.48 -18.17 1.81
C LEU A 169 -8.04 -19.62 2.00
N LEU A 170 -7.09 -20.11 1.21
CA LEU A 170 -6.48 -21.42 1.39
C LEU A 170 -5.70 -21.49 2.71
N ILE A 171 -4.91 -20.47 3.04
CA ILE A 171 -4.21 -20.39 4.33
C ILE A 171 -5.19 -20.38 5.51
N ILE A 172 -6.26 -19.60 5.42
CA ILE A 172 -7.32 -19.59 6.44
C ILE A 172 -7.99 -20.98 6.53
N GLY A 173 -8.26 -21.62 5.39
CA GLY A 173 -8.94 -22.91 5.32
C GLY A 173 -8.14 -24.06 5.94
N ILE A 174 -6.82 -24.10 5.74
CA ILE A 174 -5.97 -25.15 6.34
C ILE A 174 -5.84 -25.00 7.86
N ALA A 175 -5.94 -23.77 8.38
CA ALA A 175 -5.89 -23.49 9.81
C ALA A 175 -7.23 -23.71 10.52
N ALA A 176 -8.34 -23.87 9.77
CA ALA A 176 -9.68 -23.99 10.34
C ALA A 176 -9.84 -25.15 11.35
N PRO A 177 -9.27 -26.36 11.15
CA PRO A 177 -9.33 -27.43 12.13
C PRO A 177 -8.62 -27.07 13.44
N GLU A 178 -7.47 -26.40 13.35
CA GLU A 178 -6.72 -25.94 14.52
C GLU A 178 -7.44 -24.83 15.25
N LEU A 179 -8.14 -23.93 14.54
CA LEU A 179 -9.03 -22.93 15.13
C LEU A 179 -10.24 -23.54 15.83
N ALA A 180 -10.78 -24.65 15.30
CA ALA A 180 -11.93 -25.35 15.88
C ALA A 180 -11.54 -26.21 17.09
N LEU A 181 -10.30 -26.73 17.10
CA LEU A 181 -9.72 -27.52 18.18
C LEU A 181 -8.99 -26.66 19.21
N ALA A 182 -8.67 -25.41 18.88
CA ALA A 182 -8.25 -24.42 19.84
C ALA A 182 -9.34 -24.38 20.89
N GLN A 183 -9.05 -24.96 22.07
CA GLN A 183 -9.85 -24.64 23.24
C GLN A 183 -9.94 -23.12 23.26
N PRO A 184 -11.14 -22.53 23.53
CA PRO A 184 -11.24 -21.10 23.64
C PRO A 184 -10.11 -20.74 24.56
N VAL A 185 -9.14 -19.99 24.03
CA VAL A 185 -8.02 -19.59 24.83
C VAL A 185 -8.66 -18.58 25.77
N ALA A 186 -9.26 -19.10 26.84
CA ALA A 186 -9.27 -18.52 28.15
C ALA A 186 -7.81 -18.52 28.67
N SER A 187 -6.84 -18.27 27.78
CA SER A 187 -5.57 -17.65 28.09
C SER A 187 -5.99 -16.36 28.72
N ASP A 188 -6.01 -16.39 30.03
CA ASP A 188 -5.54 -15.31 30.88
C ASP A 188 -5.26 -14.05 30.05
N PHE A 189 -6.27 -13.17 29.95
CA PHE A 189 -6.10 -11.85 29.37
C PHE A 189 -5.27 -10.95 30.30
N SER A 190 -4.70 -11.51 31.38
CA SER A 190 -3.78 -10.85 32.30
C SER A 190 -2.64 -10.12 31.58
N PRO A 191 -2.06 -10.59 30.45
CA PRO A 191 -1.04 -9.84 29.72
C PRO A 191 -1.58 -8.55 29.08
N LEU A 192 -2.87 -8.44 28.75
CA LEU A 192 -3.44 -7.17 28.28
C LEU A 192 -3.47 -6.08 29.35
N LEU A 193 -3.26 -6.44 30.63
CA LEU A 193 -3.08 -5.48 31.71
C LEU A 193 -1.63 -4.99 31.81
N GLU A 194 -0.69 -5.65 31.14
CA GLU A 194 0.71 -5.27 31.11
C GLU A 194 0.98 -4.19 30.05
N ILE A 195 1.67 -3.13 30.45
CA ILE A 195 2.05 -2.04 29.54
C ILE A 195 2.96 -2.55 28.41
N GLY A 196 3.81 -3.53 28.70
CA GLY A 196 4.72 -4.12 27.71
C GLY A 196 3.99 -4.78 26.53
N THR A 197 2.85 -5.43 26.79
CA THR A 197 2.04 -6.05 25.74
C THR A 197 1.45 -5.01 24.78
N TRP A 198 0.96 -3.89 25.30
CA TRP A 198 0.45 -2.79 24.46
C TRP A 198 1.55 -2.12 23.64
N GLN A 199 2.78 -2.02 24.17
CA GLN A 199 3.92 -1.56 23.40
C GLN A 199 4.22 -2.51 22.22
N GLY A 200 4.21 -3.82 22.45
CA GLY A 200 4.38 -4.82 21.38
C GLY A 200 3.28 -4.76 20.31
N ILE A 201 2.01 -4.63 20.74
CA ILE A 201 0.86 -4.45 19.83
C ILE A 201 1.00 -3.15 19.03
N PHE A 202 1.48 -2.07 19.64
CA PHE A 202 1.65 -0.79 18.96
C PHE A 202 2.76 -0.87 17.89
N VAL A 203 3.94 -1.39 18.24
CA VAL A 203 5.06 -1.54 17.30
C VAL A 203 4.70 -2.53 16.18
N GLY A 204 4.06 -3.65 16.53
CA GLY A 204 3.50 -4.60 15.57
C GLY A 204 2.44 -3.97 14.68
N GLY A 205 1.58 -3.10 15.23
CA GLY A 205 0.56 -2.34 14.50
C GLY A 205 1.15 -1.31 13.54
N PHE A 206 2.24 -0.66 13.93
CA PHE A 206 3.00 0.24 13.04
C PHE A 206 3.61 -0.52 11.86
N LEU A 207 4.18 -1.70 12.11
CA LEU A 207 4.67 -2.54 11.04
C LEU A 207 3.54 -3.11 10.17
N ALA A 208 2.43 -3.52 10.78
CA ALA A 208 1.25 -4.04 10.09
C ALA A 208 0.53 -2.96 9.26
N PHE A 209 0.65 -1.68 9.61
CA PHE A 209 0.13 -0.56 8.81
C PHE A 209 0.68 -0.58 7.38
N TYR A 210 1.93 -1.02 7.20
CA TYR A 210 2.48 -1.22 5.86
C TYR A 210 1.61 -2.13 4.98
N ALA A 211 0.95 -3.15 5.56
CA ALA A 211 0.10 -4.04 4.80
C ALA A 211 -1.18 -3.40 4.27
N PHE A 212 -1.59 -2.26 4.84
CA PHE A 212 -2.78 -1.52 4.43
C PHE A 212 -2.51 -0.43 3.38
N ILE A 213 -1.24 -0.21 3.05
CA ILE A 213 -0.79 0.72 2.01
C ILE A 213 -1.27 0.19 0.64
N GLY A 214 -1.91 1.04 -0.15
CA GLY A 214 -2.33 0.73 -1.52
C GLY A 214 -3.75 1.16 -1.88
N PHE A 215 -4.63 1.42 -0.90
CA PHE A 215 -5.97 1.97 -1.20
C PHE A 215 -5.89 3.41 -1.73
N GLU A 216 -4.89 4.16 -1.28
CA GLU A 216 -4.62 5.52 -1.73
C GLU A 216 -4.24 5.54 -3.20
N ASP A 217 -3.51 4.54 -3.70
CA ASP A 217 -3.10 4.46 -5.11
C ASP A 217 -4.30 4.37 -6.08
N MET A 218 -5.47 3.94 -5.61
CA MET A 218 -6.69 3.88 -6.41
C MET A 218 -7.10 5.25 -6.97
N VAL A 219 -6.72 6.34 -6.30
CA VAL A 219 -7.03 7.70 -6.79
C VAL A 219 -6.26 8.06 -8.05
N ASN A 220 -5.14 7.37 -8.32
CA ASN A 220 -4.31 7.63 -9.50
C ASN A 220 -4.94 7.13 -10.81
N VAL A 221 -5.96 6.26 -10.73
CA VAL A 221 -6.75 5.81 -11.88
C VAL A 221 -8.15 6.45 -11.93
N ALA A 222 -8.39 7.50 -11.14
CA ALA A 222 -9.70 8.14 -11.01
C ALA A 222 -10.32 8.57 -12.37
N GLU A 223 -9.50 9.01 -13.32
CA GLU A 223 -9.95 9.45 -14.64
C GLU A 223 -10.42 8.30 -15.54
N GLU A 224 -10.01 7.07 -15.26
CA GLU A 224 -10.38 5.85 -15.99
C GLU A 224 -11.60 5.15 -15.37
N VAL A 225 -12.04 5.57 -14.18
CA VAL A 225 -13.19 4.99 -13.46
C VAL A 225 -14.52 5.48 -14.02
N GLN A 226 -15.45 4.56 -14.22
CA GLN A 226 -16.85 4.86 -14.54
C GLN A 226 -17.53 5.48 -13.32
N HIS A 227 -18.18 6.62 -13.49
CA HIS A 227 -18.83 7.37 -12.40
C HIS A 227 -17.92 7.56 -11.16
N PRO A 228 -16.75 8.21 -11.31
CA PRO A 228 -15.69 8.20 -10.29
C PRO A 228 -16.16 8.78 -8.96
N ARG A 229 -17.02 9.81 -8.97
CA ARG A 229 -17.63 10.40 -7.76
C ARG A 229 -18.38 9.41 -6.88
N ARG A 230 -18.88 8.32 -7.46
CA ARG A 230 -19.74 7.34 -6.79
C ARG A 230 -19.05 5.98 -6.62
N ASN A 231 -18.21 5.59 -7.56
CA ASN A 231 -17.57 4.27 -7.57
C ASN A 231 -16.22 4.26 -6.85
N LEU A 232 -15.39 5.28 -7.03
CA LEU A 232 -14.08 5.34 -6.39
C LEU A 232 -14.16 5.34 -4.84
N PRO A 233 -15.05 6.12 -4.19
CA PRO A 233 -15.20 6.08 -2.73
C PRO A 233 -15.63 4.70 -2.22
N ARG A 234 -16.55 4.03 -2.93
CA ARG A 234 -17.00 2.69 -2.56
C ARG A 234 -15.89 1.67 -2.72
N ALA A 235 -15.13 1.76 -3.80
CA ALA A 235 -14.04 0.85 -4.07
C ALA A 235 -12.97 0.93 -2.97
N ILE A 236 -12.58 2.14 -2.55
CA ILE A 236 -11.64 2.37 -1.44
C ILE A 236 -12.15 1.70 -0.15
N LEU A 237 -13.39 1.97 0.24
CA LEU A 237 -13.95 1.43 1.49
C LEU A 237 -14.17 -0.09 1.44
N ILE A 238 -14.61 -0.64 0.31
CA ILE A 238 -14.79 -2.09 0.15
C ILE A 238 -13.43 -2.79 0.17
N ALA A 239 -12.43 -2.28 -0.56
CA ALA A 239 -11.09 -2.84 -0.59
C ALA A 239 -10.46 -2.85 0.82
N LEU A 240 -10.60 -1.75 1.56
CA LEU A 240 -10.09 -1.70 2.93
C LEU A 240 -10.85 -2.64 3.88
N ALA A 241 -12.17 -2.71 3.81
CA ALA A 241 -12.96 -3.60 4.66
C ALA A 241 -12.63 -5.08 4.43
N VAL A 242 -12.53 -5.49 3.15
CA VAL A 242 -12.22 -6.88 2.76
C VAL A 242 -10.78 -7.24 3.15
N SER A 243 -9.80 -6.37 2.88
CA SER A 243 -8.41 -6.61 3.28
C SER A 243 -8.25 -6.67 4.80
N SER A 244 -8.91 -5.80 5.55
CA SER A 244 -8.90 -5.81 7.02
C SER A 244 -9.40 -7.15 7.57
N LEU A 245 -10.50 -7.66 7.02
CA LEU A 245 -11.05 -8.95 7.42
C LEU A 245 -10.08 -10.10 7.08
N LEU A 246 -9.56 -10.12 5.84
CA LEU A 246 -8.61 -11.15 5.42
C LEU A 246 -7.35 -11.15 6.28
N TYR A 247 -6.77 -9.99 6.56
CA TYR A 247 -5.55 -9.87 7.36
C TYR A 247 -5.75 -10.27 8.80
N PHE A 248 -6.88 -9.88 9.41
CA PHE A 248 -7.22 -10.35 10.76
C PHE A 248 -7.32 -11.87 10.81
N LEU A 249 -8.02 -12.49 9.85
CA LEU A 249 -8.20 -13.94 9.79
C LEU A 249 -6.89 -14.68 9.50
N VAL A 250 -6.05 -14.18 8.60
CA VAL A 250 -4.73 -14.75 8.30
C VAL A 250 -3.80 -14.63 9.51
N ALA A 251 -3.79 -13.48 10.18
CA ALA A 251 -2.99 -13.29 11.39
C ALA A 251 -3.45 -14.24 12.50
N LEU A 252 -4.76 -14.39 12.69
CA LEU A 252 -5.35 -15.30 13.68
C LEU A 252 -4.98 -16.75 13.36
N ALA A 253 -5.11 -17.15 12.09
CA ALA A 253 -4.71 -18.45 11.60
C ALA A 253 -3.21 -18.69 11.82
N ALA A 254 -2.35 -17.71 11.56
CA ALA A 254 -0.90 -17.88 11.70
C ALA A 254 -0.49 -18.10 13.17
N VAL A 255 -1.02 -17.31 14.11
CA VAL A 255 -0.65 -17.44 15.54
C VAL A 255 -1.28 -18.65 16.23
N SER A 256 -2.38 -19.19 15.70
CA SER A 256 -3.01 -20.40 16.24
C SER A 256 -2.36 -21.69 15.77
N SER A 257 -1.74 -21.66 14.58
CA SER A 257 -1.30 -22.86 13.87
C SER A 257 0.17 -23.17 14.08
N VAL A 258 0.99 -22.14 14.31
CA VAL A 258 2.46 -22.25 14.30
C VAL A 258 3.05 -21.55 15.52
N PRO A 259 4.09 -22.11 16.17
CA PRO A 259 4.83 -21.41 17.22
C PRO A 259 5.37 -20.05 16.72
N GLY A 260 5.08 -18.97 17.46
CA GLY A 260 5.38 -17.61 17.03
C GLY A 260 6.85 -17.34 16.70
N GLU A 261 7.79 -17.95 17.44
CA GLU A 261 9.23 -17.83 17.20
C GLU A 261 9.66 -18.39 15.83
N GLN A 262 9.11 -19.55 15.45
CA GLN A 262 9.42 -20.18 14.16
C GLN A 262 8.83 -19.37 13.00
N LEU A 263 7.61 -18.84 13.19
CA LEU A 263 6.98 -17.97 12.21
C LEU A 263 7.74 -16.65 12.04
N ALA A 264 8.25 -16.06 13.13
CA ALA A 264 9.04 -14.83 13.12
C ALA A 264 10.43 -14.96 12.48
N ALA A 265 11.01 -16.16 12.56
CA ALA A 265 12.29 -16.49 11.95
C ALA A 265 12.19 -16.81 10.44
N SER A 266 10.99 -17.05 9.92
CA SER A 266 10.78 -17.41 8.51
C SER A 266 10.79 -16.18 7.59
N ASP A 267 11.55 -16.25 6.50
CA ASP A 267 11.51 -15.25 5.42
C ASP A 267 10.32 -15.45 4.45
N ALA A 268 9.60 -16.58 4.56
CA ALA A 268 8.40 -16.90 3.78
C ALA A 268 7.30 -17.46 4.70
N PRO A 269 6.77 -16.66 5.65
CA PRO A 269 6.00 -17.16 6.78
C PRO A 269 4.72 -17.89 6.41
N LEU A 270 4.00 -17.46 5.36
CA LEU A 270 2.78 -18.18 4.93
C LEU A 270 3.09 -19.49 4.19
N ALA A 271 4.24 -19.58 3.49
CA ALA A 271 4.71 -20.83 2.91
C ALA A 271 5.15 -21.80 4.01
N PHE A 272 5.87 -21.30 5.01
CA PHE A 272 6.25 -22.06 6.18
C PHE A 272 5.04 -22.59 6.95
N MET A 273 4.04 -21.73 7.22
CA MET A 273 2.79 -22.14 7.87
C MET A 273 2.08 -23.24 7.10
N TYR A 274 1.96 -23.10 5.77
CA TYR A 274 1.35 -24.15 4.94
C TYR A 274 2.08 -25.49 5.09
N ALA A 275 3.41 -25.48 5.01
CA ALA A 275 4.22 -26.68 5.13
C ALA A 275 4.12 -27.31 6.53
N TYR A 276 4.12 -26.48 7.57
CA TYR A 276 4.03 -26.89 8.96
C TYR A 276 2.71 -27.61 9.27
N VAL A 277 1.57 -27.02 8.87
CA VAL A 277 0.23 -27.55 9.15
C VAL A 277 -0.10 -28.76 8.28
N THR A 278 0.25 -28.73 7.00
CA THR A 278 -0.16 -29.78 6.05
C THR A 278 0.85 -30.92 5.88
N GLY A 279 2.11 -30.69 6.26
CA GLY A 279 3.23 -31.60 5.97
C GLY A 279 3.58 -31.70 4.47
N ARG A 280 3.06 -30.79 3.63
CA ARG A 280 3.25 -30.81 2.17
C ARG A 280 4.14 -29.65 1.72
N GLU A 281 4.76 -29.80 0.54
CA GLU A 281 5.54 -28.73 -0.07
C GLU A 281 4.66 -27.51 -0.39
N PRO A 282 5.08 -26.29 -0.01
CA PRO A 282 4.26 -25.07 -0.14
C PRO A 282 4.30 -24.46 -1.54
N VAL A 283 4.34 -25.27 -2.60
CA VAL A 283 4.54 -24.82 -3.99
C VAL A 283 3.50 -23.78 -4.41
N LEU A 284 2.21 -24.10 -4.20
CA LEU A 284 1.11 -23.24 -4.65
C LEU A 284 1.14 -21.86 -3.97
N ILE A 285 1.25 -21.83 -2.64
CA ILE A 285 1.25 -20.57 -1.90
C ILE A 285 2.51 -19.74 -2.18
N THR A 286 3.66 -20.40 -2.40
CA THR A 286 4.91 -19.73 -2.75
C THR A 286 4.79 -19.04 -4.11
N ILE A 287 4.24 -19.72 -5.12
CA ILE A 287 4.01 -19.13 -6.45
C ILE A 287 3.04 -17.93 -6.35
N ILE A 288 1.92 -18.09 -5.64
CA ILE A 288 0.95 -17.00 -5.45
C ILE A 288 1.63 -15.78 -4.80
N SER A 289 2.41 -16.00 -3.75
CA SER A 289 3.12 -14.94 -3.04
C SER A 289 4.14 -14.24 -3.94
N MET A 290 4.87 -14.99 -4.77
CA MET A 290 5.84 -14.43 -5.72
C MET A 290 5.15 -13.55 -6.77
N PHE A 291 4.01 -13.97 -7.32
CA PHE A 291 3.24 -13.14 -8.26
C PHE A 291 2.71 -11.87 -7.62
N ALA A 292 2.20 -11.96 -6.39
CA ALA A 292 1.72 -10.81 -5.63
C ALA A 292 2.82 -9.76 -5.42
N VAL A 293 4.00 -10.24 -5.02
CA VAL A 293 5.18 -9.41 -4.77
C VAL A 293 5.71 -8.78 -6.07
N ILE A 294 5.76 -9.52 -7.17
CA ILE A 294 6.14 -8.98 -8.50
C ILE A 294 5.19 -7.86 -8.93
N ASN A 295 3.88 -8.10 -8.81
CA ASN A 295 2.84 -7.13 -9.18
C ASN A 295 2.95 -5.86 -8.32
N GLY A 296 2.99 -6.02 -6.99
CA GLY A 296 3.12 -4.88 -6.06
C GLY A 296 4.38 -4.05 -6.30
N ALA A 297 5.54 -4.68 -6.53
CA ALA A 297 6.78 -3.93 -6.80
C ALA A 297 6.73 -3.18 -8.14
N LEU A 298 6.15 -3.79 -9.18
CA LEU A 298 6.00 -3.15 -10.48
C LEU A 298 5.10 -1.91 -10.39
N ILE A 299 3.97 -2.02 -9.70
CA ILE A 299 3.06 -0.90 -9.43
C ILE A 299 3.80 0.26 -8.78
N GLN A 300 4.57 -0.02 -7.72
CA GLN A 300 5.26 1.02 -6.97
C GLN A 300 6.36 1.72 -7.78
N ILE A 301 7.10 0.97 -8.61
CA ILE A 301 8.10 1.55 -9.53
C ILE A 301 7.42 2.45 -10.57
N ILE A 302 6.30 2.00 -11.15
CA ILE A 302 5.55 2.77 -12.16
C ILE A 302 4.95 4.03 -11.51
N MET A 303 4.32 3.91 -10.35
CA MET A 303 3.71 5.00 -9.60
C MET A 303 4.76 6.07 -9.28
N ALA A 304 5.86 5.71 -8.63
CA ALA A 304 6.93 6.66 -8.28
C ALA A 304 7.51 7.36 -9.53
N SER A 305 7.69 6.63 -10.63
CA SER A 305 8.16 7.20 -11.91
C SER A 305 7.18 8.22 -12.49
N ARG A 306 5.87 7.95 -12.42
CA ARG A 306 4.81 8.85 -12.92
C ARG A 306 4.70 10.11 -12.07
N VAL A 307 4.81 9.98 -10.74
CA VAL A 307 4.81 11.14 -9.83
C VAL A 307 6.06 12.00 -10.07
N CYS A 308 7.25 11.40 -10.23
CA CYS A 308 8.47 12.11 -10.63
C CYS A 308 8.29 12.94 -11.91
N TYR A 309 7.70 12.33 -12.96
CA TYR A 309 7.39 13.01 -14.21
C TYR A 309 6.41 14.18 -14.02
N GLY A 310 5.31 13.95 -13.28
CA GLY A 310 4.30 14.98 -12.99
C GLY A 310 4.88 16.18 -12.23
N MET A 311 5.72 15.93 -11.23
CA MET A 311 6.39 16.97 -10.45
C MET A 311 7.43 17.74 -11.29
N SER A 312 8.16 17.06 -12.18
CA SER A 312 9.10 17.70 -13.10
C SER A 312 8.41 18.66 -14.07
N ARG A 313 7.23 18.29 -14.61
CA ARG A 313 6.40 19.20 -15.43
C ARG A 313 5.95 20.46 -14.68
N LYS A 314 5.76 20.37 -13.37
CA LYS A 314 5.44 21.50 -12.48
C LYS A 314 6.68 22.27 -12.00
N ARG A 315 7.88 21.95 -12.53
CA ARG A 315 9.20 22.53 -12.17
C ARG A 315 9.57 22.35 -10.69
N TRP A 316 9.12 21.26 -10.07
CA TRP A 316 9.51 20.89 -8.70
C TRP A 316 10.70 19.93 -8.66
N LEU A 317 10.91 19.17 -9.73
CA LEU A 317 12.06 18.30 -9.93
C LEU A 317 12.82 18.72 -11.20
N PRO A 318 14.10 18.30 -11.35
CA PRO A 318 14.89 18.58 -12.55
C PRO A 318 14.14 18.20 -13.83
N ALA A 319 14.24 19.04 -14.87
CA ALA A 319 13.53 18.88 -16.14
C ALA A 319 13.87 17.57 -16.88
N VAL A 320 14.96 16.91 -16.49
CA VAL A 320 15.38 15.61 -17.04
C VAL A 320 14.29 14.54 -16.82
N PHE A 321 13.60 14.57 -15.67
CA PHE A 321 12.53 13.63 -15.35
C PHE A 321 11.23 13.87 -16.14
N ALA A 322 11.09 15.02 -16.80
CA ALA A 322 9.96 15.32 -17.69
C ALA A 322 10.14 14.75 -19.11
N LYS A 323 11.29 14.14 -19.43
CA LYS A 323 11.54 13.54 -20.75
C LYS A 323 10.82 12.19 -20.85
N VAL A 324 10.08 12.01 -21.94
CA VAL A 324 9.30 10.80 -22.23
C VAL A 324 9.85 10.14 -23.50
N HIS A 325 9.95 8.81 -23.51
CA HIS A 325 10.38 8.07 -24.69
C HIS A 325 9.31 8.10 -25.79
N THR A 326 9.73 8.23 -27.05
CA THR A 326 8.85 8.53 -28.19
C THR A 326 7.91 7.38 -28.57
N VAL A 327 8.36 6.13 -28.41
CA VAL A 327 7.60 4.93 -28.78
C VAL A 327 6.71 4.46 -27.62
N THR A 328 7.31 4.26 -26.45
CA THR A 328 6.66 3.67 -25.26
C THR A 328 5.86 4.69 -24.46
N ARG A 329 6.07 5.99 -24.70
CA ARG A 329 5.44 7.11 -23.97
C ARG A 329 5.64 7.03 -22.44
N THR A 330 6.75 6.43 -22.01
CA THR A 330 7.15 6.32 -20.61
C THR A 330 8.30 7.26 -20.22
N PRO A 331 8.35 7.74 -18.96
CA PRO A 331 9.45 8.57 -18.47
C PRO A 331 10.66 7.72 -18.09
N VAL A 332 11.36 7.16 -19.09
CA VAL A 332 12.44 6.16 -18.91
C VAL A 332 13.53 6.61 -17.92
N ILE A 333 13.95 7.88 -17.94
CA ILE A 333 14.98 8.37 -17.01
C ILE A 333 14.48 8.34 -15.56
N ALA A 334 13.21 8.70 -15.33
CA ALA A 334 12.60 8.61 -14.00
C ALA A 334 12.53 7.14 -13.55
N THR A 335 12.12 6.24 -14.44
CA THR A 335 12.03 4.81 -14.15
C THR A 335 13.38 4.19 -13.81
N LEU A 336 14.43 4.47 -14.59
CA LEU A 336 15.77 3.96 -14.30
C LEU A 336 16.32 4.52 -12.98
N SER A 337 16.04 5.79 -12.68
CA SER A 337 16.48 6.41 -11.42
C SER A 337 15.75 5.82 -10.21
N VAL A 338 14.43 5.60 -10.33
CA VAL A 338 13.62 4.92 -9.31
C VAL A 338 14.12 3.50 -9.12
N ALA A 339 14.28 2.71 -10.19
CA ALA A 339 14.77 1.33 -10.10
C ALA A 339 16.17 1.25 -9.47
N LEU A 340 17.07 2.17 -9.81
CA LEU A 340 18.40 2.24 -9.18
C LEU A 340 18.30 2.52 -7.67
N LEU A 341 17.48 3.47 -7.26
CA LEU A 341 17.28 3.77 -5.83
C LEU A 341 16.63 2.61 -5.09
N VAL A 342 15.65 1.93 -5.71
CA VAL A 342 15.04 0.71 -5.19
C VAL A 342 16.09 -0.37 -4.96
N LEU A 343 16.98 -0.61 -5.92
CA LEU A 343 18.07 -1.58 -5.78
C LEU A 343 19.01 -1.23 -4.63
N ILE A 344 19.44 0.03 -4.55
CA ILE A 344 20.35 0.50 -3.48
C ILE A 344 19.70 0.27 -2.11
N MET A 345 18.44 0.69 -1.94
CA MET A 345 17.70 0.53 -0.68
C MET A 345 17.49 -0.94 -0.33
N ALA A 346 17.09 -1.79 -1.30
CA ALA A 346 16.87 -3.22 -1.07
C ALA A 346 18.16 -3.96 -0.67
N LEU A 347 19.30 -3.58 -1.26
CA LEU A 347 20.59 -4.20 -0.93
C LEU A 347 21.11 -3.78 0.45
N TRP A 348 20.88 -2.54 0.88
CA TRP A 348 21.54 -1.94 2.05
C TRP A 348 20.69 -1.93 3.32
N LEU A 349 19.36 -1.94 3.19
CA LEU A 349 18.44 -1.81 4.33
C LEU A 349 17.69 -3.12 4.60
N PRO A 350 17.48 -3.47 5.88
CA PRO A 350 16.67 -4.63 6.23
C PRO A 350 15.19 -4.37 5.94
N LEU A 351 14.47 -5.47 5.71
CA LEU A 351 13.06 -5.45 5.33
C LEU A 351 12.18 -4.64 6.30
N GLU A 352 12.39 -4.82 7.61
CA GLU A 352 11.62 -4.11 8.65
C GLU A 352 11.86 -2.59 8.62
N THR A 353 13.10 -2.15 8.40
CA THR A 353 13.42 -0.72 8.29
C THR A 353 12.75 -0.09 7.07
N LEU A 354 12.74 -0.80 5.94
CA LEU A 354 12.05 -0.33 4.73
C LEU A 354 10.53 -0.25 4.94
N ALA A 355 9.93 -1.26 5.57
CA ALA A 355 8.50 -1.27 5.90
C ALA A 355 8.12 -0.13 6.88
N LYS A 356 8.92 0.08 7.93
CA LYS A 356 8.72 1.18 8.88
C LYS A 356 8.87 2.55 8.21
N ALA A 357 9.91 2.74 7.39
CA ALA A 357 10.13 3.99 6.64
C ALA A 357 8.96 4.33 5.69
N THR A 358 8.43 3.32 5.00
CA THR A 358 7.24 3.52 4.13
C THR A 358 6.03 3.96 4.96
N SER A 359 5.79 3.30 6.10
CA SER A 359 4.71 3.64 7.04
C SER A 359 4.85 5.06 7.57
N TYR A 360 6.08 5.50 7.92
CA TYR A 360 6.35 6.88 8.31
C TYR A 360 5.95 7.88 7.24
N PHE A 361 6.42 7.70 6.00
CA PHE A 361 6.12 8.64 4.92
C PHE A 361 4.61 8.72 4.67
N LEU A 362 3.91 7.59 4.64
CA LEU A 362 2.47 7.61 4.37
C LEU A 362 1.63 8.09 5.54
N LEU A 363 2.02 7.86 6.80
CA LEU A 363 1.30 8.44 7.93
C LEU A 363 1.44 9.97 7.98
N VAL A 364 2.59 10.52 7.57
CA VAL A 364 2.74 11.97 7.38
C VAL A 364 1.83 12.46 6.25
N VAL A 365 1.80 11.75 5.11
CA VAL A 365 0.87 12.09 4.01
C VAL A 365 -0.58 12.02 4.47
N PHE A 366 -0.99 10.97 5.16
CA PHE A 366 -2.34 10.77 5.68
C PHE A 366 -2.73 11.84 6.69
N SER A 367 -1.80 12.27 7.54
CA SER A 367 -2.00 13.43 8.43
C SER A 367 -2.35 14.67 7.60
N LEU A 368 -1.56 14.98 6.57
CA LEU A 368 -1.82 16.13 5.71
C LEU A 368 -3.13 16.02 4.92
N ILE A 369 -3.49 14.82 4.44
CA ILE A 369 -4.76 14.57 3.73
C ILE A 369 -5.97 14.78 4.65
N ASN A 370 -5.91 14.25 5.87
CA ASN A 370 -6.93 14.46 6.88
C ASN A 370 -7.07 15.96 7.23
N LEU A 371 -5.95 16.67 7.40
CA LEU A 371 -5.93 18.11 7.62
C LEU A 371 -6.56 18.88 6.44
N SER A 372 -6.26 18.47 5.20
CA SER A 372 -6.85 19.07 3.99
C SER A 372 -8.36 18.94 3.96
N LEU A 373 -8.89 17.74 4.25
CA LEU A 373 -10.34 17.54 4.29
C LEU A 373 -10.98 18.33 5.44
N TRP A 374 -10.37 18.33 6.63
CA TRP A 374 -10.85 19.11 7.76
C TRP A 374 -10.96 20.59 7.41
N ARG A 375 -9.94 21.17 6.79
CA ARG A 375 -9.93 22.57 6.36
C ARG A 375 -10.96 22.86 5.27
N LEU A 376 -11.11 22.00 4.27
CA LEU A 376 -12.13 22.14 3.23
C LEU A 376 -13.54 22.17 3.80
N LYS A 377 -13.83 21.30 4.77
CA LYS A 377 -15.13 21.28 5.43
C LYS A 377 -15.37 22.57 6.22
N ARG A 378 -14.38 23.08 6.95
CA ARG A 378 -14.48 24.37 7.67
C ARG A 378 -14.79 25.57 6.77
N LEU A 379 -14.41 25.50 5.49
CA LEU A 379 -14.71 26.53 4.49
C LEU A 379 -16.13 26.42 3.91
N GLY A 380 -16.97 25.50 4.40
CA GLY A 380 -18.36 25.33 3.97
C GLY A 380 -18.52 24.61 2.63
N SER A 381 -17.47 23.96 2.12
CA SER A 381 -17.55 23.25 0.84
C SER A 381 -18.31 21.93 0.98
N HIS A 382 -19.58 21.92 0.59
CA HIS A 382 -20.42 20.72 0.52
C HIS A 382 -20.96 20.52 -0.90
N PRO A 383 -20.18 19.91 -1.81
CA PRO A 383 -20.64 19.68 -3.17
C PRO A 383 -21.78 18.66 -3.21
N ALA A 384 -22.84 18.99 -3.96
CA ALA A 384 -23.99 18.11 -4.12
C ALA A 384 -23.60 16.78 -4.80
N GLY A 385 -24.15 15.66 -4.31
CA GLY A 385 -23.94 14.32 -4.87
C GLY A 385 -22.61 13.66 -4.52
N VAL A 386 -21.92 14.14 -3.48
CA VAL A 386 -20.65 13.59 -2.97
C VAL A 386 -20.85 13.02 -1.56
N ILE A 387 -20.20 11.88 -1.26
CA ILE A 387 -20.15 11.34 0.10
C ILE A 387 -19.53 12.38 1.05
N CYS A 388 -20.22 12.69 2.14
CA CYS A 388 -19.73 13.62 3.16
C CYS A 388 -19.56 12.84 4.46
N VAL A 389 -18.31 12.57 4.85
CA VAL A 389 -17.99 11.95 6.13
C VAL A 389 -18.18 12.95 7.27
N PRO A 390 -18.51 12.52 8.50
CA PRO A 390 -18.65 13.41 9.63
C PRO A 390 -17.38 14.24 9.91
N TYR A 391 -17.54 15.44 10.47
CA TYR A 391 -16.42 16.34 10.78
C TYR A 391 -15.36 15.73 11.71
N TRP A 392 -15.77 14.85 12.62
CA TRP A 392 -14.86 14.23 13.57
C TRP A 392 -13.88 13.27 12.88
N VAL A 393 -14.24 12.65 11.75
CA VAL A 393 -13.41 11.66 11.06
C VAL A 393 -12.05 12.21 10.60
N PRO A 394 -11.97 13.31 9.82
CA PRO A 394 -10.68 13.87 9.45
C PRO A 394 -9.91 14.48 10.64
N ILE A 395 -10.61 14.89 11.70
CA ILE A 395 -9.94 15.41 12.91
C ILE A 395 -9.25 14.26 13.65
N THR A 396 -9.97 13.16 13.91
CA THR A 396 -9.40 11.98 14.55
C THR A 396 -8.33 11.34 13.67
N GLY A 397 -8.52 11.29 12.35
CA GLY A 397 -7.51 10.79 11.41
C GLY A 397 -6.20 11.59 11.44
N PHE A 398 -6.28 12.94 11.52
CA PHE A 398 -5.11 13.80 11.66
C PHE A 398 -4.33 13.52 12.95
N PHE A 399 -5.02 13.55 14.09
CA PHE A 399 -4.37 13.32 15.38
C PHE A 399 -3.87 11.89 15.52
N ALA A 400 -4.65 10.89 15.11
CA ALA A 400 -4.25 9.49 15.16
C ALA A 400 -2.98 9.27 14.34
N SER A 401 -2.94 9.70 13.08
CA SER A 401 -1.76 9.54 12.20
C SER A 401 -0.53 10.27 12.75
N THR A 402 -0.70 11.49 13.25
CA THR A 402 0.40 12.30 13.80
C THR A 402 0.95 11.70 15.10
N ILE A 403 0.06 11.27 16.01
CA ILE A 403 0.44 10.64 17.27
C ILE A 403 1.13 9.29 17.00
N PHE A 404 0.64 8.51 16.04
CA PHE A 404 1.22 7.21 15.71
C PHE A 404 2.68 7.35 15.25
N VAL A 405 2.94 8.33 14.37
CA VAL A 405 4.30 8.70 13.96
C VAL A 405 5.14 9.20 15.14
N GLY A 406 4.59 10.09 15.97
CA GLY A 406 5.30 10.66 17.11
C GLY A 406 5.73 9.61 18.14
N ILE A 407 4.84 8.66 18.47
CA ILE A 407 5.15 7.56 19.39
C ILE A 407 6.22 6.66 18.78
N GLN A 408 6.08 6.25 17.50
CA GLN A 408 7.08 5.38 16.89
C GLN A 408 8.46 6.05 16.80
N LEU A 409 8.52 7.34 16.47
CA LEU A 409 9.78 8.11 16.47
C LEU A 409 10.41 8.15 17.86
N PHE A 410 9.60 8.35 18.90
CA PHE A 410 10.08 8.33 20.28
C PHE A 410 10.65 6.95 20.66
N LEU A 411 9.96 5.87 20.29
CA LEU A 411 10.43 4.50 20.54
C LEU A 411 11.74 4.20 19.79
N ASP A 412 11.84 4.59 18.52
CA ASP A 412 13.04 4.39 17.70
C ASP A 412 14.25 5.21 18.21
N LEU A 413 14.03 6.35 18.87
CA LEU A 413 15.09 7.17 19.48
C LEU A 413 15.59 6.62 20.83
N MET A 414 14.78 5.79 21.49
CA MET A 414 15.08 5.21 22.81
C MET A 414 15.72 3.82 22.73
N ALA A 415 15.63 3.15 21.57
CA ALA A 415 16.25 1.87 21.25
C ALA A 415 17.69 2.07 20.73
#